data_AF-A0A966BTW6-F1
#
_entry.id   AF-A0A966BTW6-F1
#
_cell.length_a   1.000
_cell.length_b   1.000
_cell.length_c   1.000
_cell.angle_alpha   90.00
_cell.angle_beta   90.00
_cell.angle_gamma   90.00
#
_symmetry.space_group_name_H-M   'P 1'
#
loop_
_entity.id
_entity.type
_entity.pdbx_description
1 polymer ?
#
loop_
_entity_poly.entity_id
_entity_poly.type
_entity_poly.pdbx_seq_one_letter_code
_entity_poly.pdbx_strand_id
1 'polypeptide(L)'
;MSRFFRTAREELRVIFGDRAVVLVMIGGSIFYALFYPLPYQSQVATALPVAVVDHDGSALSRQLVRWIDASEQVRVTVNTHDIRPVRDAIRRKALAGYVEIPNDFGRRVLRGEPARIAVFANAAYIVLYSQVANATASASLAFSRNIVEQRLLVGEERSPEASLALAMPITVDLQELYNPDGGYANYVVPAVLILILQQTFLIGICMV
;
A
#
# COMPACT_ATOMS: atom_id res chain seq x y z
N MET A 1 -23.29 -32.82 28.99
CA MET A 1 -21.84 -32.52 28.84
C MET A 1 -20.93 -33.75 28.80
N SER A 2 -21.05 -34.75 29.68
CA SER A 2 -20.04 -35.85 29.78
C SER A 2 -19.85 -36.69 28.52
N ARG A 3 -20.91 -36.93 27.74
CA ARG A 3 -20.84 -37.68 26.47
C ARG A 3 -20.02 -36.95 25.39
N PHE A 4 -20.20 -35.64 25.27
CA PHE A 4 -19.47 -34.81 24.30
C PHE A 4 -17.96 -34.87 24.53
N PHE A 5 -17.50 -34.64 25.77
CA PHE A 5 -16.07 -34.67 26.10
C PHE A 5 -15.45 -36.06 25.93
N ARG A 6 -16.22 -37.13 26.17
CA ARG A 6 -15.76 -38.51 25.95
C ARG A 6 -15.55 -38.78 24.46
N THR A 7 -16.54 -38.46 23.62
CA THR A 7 -16.43 -38.62 22.17
C THR A 7 -15.31 -37.75 21.61
N ALA A 8 -15.21 -36.48 22.03
CA ALA A 8 -14.11 -35.61 21.61
C ALA A 8 -12.73 -36.17 21.97
N ARG A 9 -12.58 -36.81 23.13
CA ARG A 9 -11.33 -37.46 23.56
C ARG A 9 -11.03 -38.72 22.75
N GLU A 10 -12.04 -39.50 22.38
CA GLU A 10 -11.90 -40.69 21.55
C GLU A 10 -11.42 -40.30 20.15
N GLU A 11 -12.07 -39.32 19.51
CA GLU A 11 -11.67 -38.77 18.21
C GLU A 11 -10.24 -38.19 18.25
N LEU A 12 -9.91 -37.41 19.29
CA LEU A 12 -8.54 -36.91 19.45
C LEU A 12 -7.52 -38.05 19.51
N ARG A 13 -7.86 -39.15 20.19
CA ARG A 13 -6.96 -40.31 20.32
C ARG A 13 -6.75 -41.01 18.99
N VAL A 14 -7.76 -41.07 18.13
CA VAL A 14 -7.64 -41.62 16.77
C VAL A 14 -6.75 -40.72 15.92
N ILE A 15 -7.01 -39.41 15.92
CA ILE A 15 -6.21 -38.41 15.18
C ILE A 15 -4.74 -38.47 15.60
N PHE A 16 -4.44 -38.45 16.90
CA PHE A 16 -3.05 -38.50 17.40
C PHE A 16 -2.44 -39.91 17.36
N GLY A 17 -3.22 -40.94 17.07
CA GLY A 17 -2.76 -42.31 16.88
C GLY A 17 -2.23 -42.57 15.47
N ASP A 18 -2.75 -41.86 14.48
CA ASP A 18 -2.32 -41.99 13.09
C ASP A 18 -1.17 -41.01 12.76
N ARG A 19 0.00 -41.58 12.45
CA ARG A 19 1.20 -40.80 12.11
C ARG A 19 1.01 -39.95 10.85
N ALA A 20 0.25 -40.41 9.86
CA ALA A 20 0.00 -39.68 8.62
C ALA A 20 -0.89 -38.47 8.89
N VAL A 21 -1.95 -38.63 9.70
CA VAL A 21 -2.85 -37.53 10.08
C VAL A 21 -2.10 -36.46 10.87
N VAL A 22 -1.31 -36.86 11.88
CA VAL A 22 -0.48 -35.93 12.65
C VAL A 22 0.55 -35.21 11.77
N LEU A 23 1.20 -35.93 10.85
CA LEU A 23 2.18 -35.34 9.94
C LEU A 23 1.54 -34.28 9.04
N VAL A 24 0.34 -34.51 8.51
CA VAL A 24 -0.35 -33.54 7.65
C VAL A 24 -0.88 -32.36 8.46
N MET A 25 -1.59 -32.62 9.56
CA MET A 25 -2.24 -31.57 10.36
C MET A 25 -1.22 -30.70 11.11
N ILE A 26 -0.24 -31.30 11.78
CA ILE A 26 0.73 -30.58 12.61
C ILE A 26 2.00 -30.31 11.82
N GLY A 27 2.59 -31.35 11.24
CA GLY A 27 3.85 -31.23 10.49
C GLY A 27 3.70 -30.30 9.27
N GLY A 28 2.66 -30.51 8.46
CA GLY A 28 2.35 -29.67 7.31
C GLY A 28 2.10 -28.22 7.70
N SER A 29 1.28 -27.98 8.73
CA SER A 29 0.99 -26.62 9.21
C SER A 29 2.24 -25.88 9.71
N ILE A 30 3.07 -26.53 10.52
CA ILE A 30 4.33 -25.92 11.01
C ILE A 30 5.29 -25.68 9.85
N PHE A 31 5.46 -26.65 8.96
CA PHE A 31 6.32 -26.52 7.79
C PHE A 31 5.91 -25.33 6.94
N TYR A 32 4.64 -25.24 6.55
CA TYR A 32 4.14 -24.11 5.76
C TYR A 32 4.19 -22.80 6.53
N ALA A 33 3.86 -22.77 7.83
CA ALA A 33 3.94 -21.55 8.64
C ALA A 33 5.37 -20.99 8.71
N LEU A 34 6.40 -21.84 8.68
CA LEU A 34 7.80 -21.41 8.70
C LEU A 34 8.35 -21.09 7.31
N PHE A 35 8.00 -21.87 6.29
CA PHE A 35 8.54 -21.70 4.93
C PHE A 35 7.84 -20.59 4.15
N TYR A 36 6.52 -20.47 4.28
CA TYR A 36 5.73 -19.52 3.49
C TYR A 36 6.12 -18.04 3.72
N PRO A 37 6.47 -17.58 4.93
CA PRO A 37 6.88 -16.19 5.14
C PRO A 37 8.26 -15.84 4.58
N LEU A 38 9.15 -16.82 4.35
CA LEU A 38 10.56 -16.57 3.97
C LEU A 38 10.71 -15.70 2.71
N PRO A 39 9.98 -15.95 1.60
CA PRO A 39 10.08 -15.11 0.41
C PRO A 39 9.54 -13.69 0.60
N TYR A 40 8.76 -13.45 1.65
CA TYR A 40 8.14 -12.15 1.95
C TYR A 40 8.90 -11.36 3.01
N GLN A 41 10.08 -11.80 3.45
CA GLN A 41 10.90 -11.06 4.42
C GLN A 41 11.25 -9.64 3.93
N SER A 42 11.47 -9.45 2.63
CA SER A 42 11.48 -8.13 1.98
C SER A 42 10.05 -7.61 1.81
N GLN A 43 9.37 -7.41 2.93
CA GLN A 43 7.93 -7.15 3.00
C GLN A 43 7.51 -5.80 2.40
N VAL A 44 8.41 -4.82 2.36
CA VAL A 44 8.16 -3.48 1.80
C VAL A 44 8.77 -3.38 0.41
N ALA A 45 7.93 -3.07 -0.58
CA ALA A 45 8.42 -2.74 -1.90
C ALA A 45 8.95 -1.29 -1.88
N THR A 46 10.27 -1.14 -1.87
CA THR A 46 10.94 0.17 -1.92
C THR A 46 11.30 0.53 -3.36
N ALA A 47 11.37 1.83 -3.65
CA ALA A 47 11.74 2.37 -4.96
C ALA A 47 10.94 1.79 -6.14
N LEU A 48 9.62 1.63 -5.97
CA LEU A 48 8.73 1.16 -7.02
C LEU A 48 8.80 2.10 -8.24
N PRO A 49 9.03 1.57 -9.45
CA PRO A 49 9.14 2.42 -10.64
C PRO A 49 7.77 3.00 -10.98
N VAL A 50 7.66 4.32 -10.91
CA VAL A 50 6.44 5.07 -11.24
C VAL A 50 6.74 6.06 -12.36
N ALA A 51 5.73 6.36 -13.17
CA ALA A 51 5.79 7.48 -14.09
C ALA A 51 4.99 8.68 -13.56
N VAL A 52 5.39 9.88 -13.92
CA VAL A 52 4.57 11.08 -13.75
C VAL A 52 4.23 11.62 -15.13
N VAL A 53 2.93 11.79 -15.38
CA VAL A 53 2.39 12.46 -16.55
C VAL A 53 2.05 13.88 -16.14
N ASP A 54 2.96 14.82 -16.41
CA ASP A 54 2.80 16.22 -16.05
C ASP A 54 2.19 16.98 -17.22
N HIS A 55 0.89 17.29 -17.20
CA HIS A 55 0.27 18.10 -18.25
C HIS A 55 0.43 19.62 -18.04
N ASP A 56 0.89 20.06 -16.87
CA ASP A 56 1.03 21.47 -16.48
C ASP A 56 2.41 22.03 -16.86
N GLY A 57 3.47 21.26 -16.59
CA GLY A 57 4.86 21.65 -16.85
C GLY A 57 5.34 22.88 -16.08
N SER A 58 4.58 23.33 -15.07
CA SER A 58 4.91 24.51 -14.28
C SER A 58 6.08 24.27 -13.32
N ALA A 59 6.55 25.32 -12.65
CA ALA A 59 7.53 25.17 -11.58
C ALA A 59 6.97 24.37 -10.38
N LEU A 60 5.68 24.57 -10.08
CA LEU A 60 4.97 23.92 -8.97
C LEU A 60 4.72 22.43 -9.25
N SER A 61 4.32 22.07 -10.47
CA SER A 61 4.16 20.66 -10.86
C SER A 61 5.49 19.90 -10.75
N ARG A 62 6.58 20.49 -11.27
CA ARG A 62 7.94 19.93 -11.15
C ARG A 62 8.43 19.82 -9.71
N GLN A 63 8.01 20.74 -8.84
CA GLN A 63 8.31 20.64 -7.41
C GLN A 63 7.55 19.46 -6.80
N LEU A 64 6.25 19.32 -7.06
CA LEU A 64 5.47 18.16 -6.60
C LEU A 64 6.10 16.83 -7.06
N VAL A 65 6.56 16.73 -8.32
CA VAL A 65 7.27 15.53 -8.82
C VAL A 65 8.48 15.19 -7.96
N ARG A 66 9.28 16.19 -7.53
CA ARG A 66 10.43 15.96 -6.65
C ARG A 66 10.03 15.49 -5.25
N TRP A 67 8.91 15.98 -4.72
CA TRP A 67 8.38 15.50 -3.43
C TRP A 67 7.92 14.04 -3.52
N ILE A 68 7.31 13.66 -4.65
CA ILE A 68 6.92 12.26 -4.91
C ILE A 68 8.18 11.39 -5.03
N ASP A 69 9.18 11.81 -5.79
CA ASP A 69 10.45 11.06 -5.97
C ASP A 69 11.29 10.96 -4.68
N ALA A 70 11.09 11.87 -3.73
CA ALA A 70 11.75 11.83 -2.42
C ALA A 70 11.15 10.78 -1.45
N SER A 71 10.03 10.15 -1.81
CA SER A 71 9.40 9.12 -0.97
C SER A 71 10.11 7.78 -1.13
N GLU A 72 10.38 7.07 -0.03
CA GLU A 72 11.14 5.81 -0.05
C GLU A 72 10.45 4.68 -0.85
N GLN A 73 9.11 4.69 -0.87
CA GLN A 73 8.29 3.67 -1.50
C GLN A 73 8.34 3.71 -3.03
N VAL A 74 8.63 4.87 -3.62
CA VAL A 74 8.47 5.11 -5.06
C VAL A 74 9.71 5.77 -5.66
N ARG A 75 9.93 5.53 -6.95
CA ARG A 75 10.97 6.20 -7.73
C ARG A 75 10.40 6.63 -9.06
N VAL A 76 10.49 7.93 -9.34
CA VAL A 76 10.01 8.53 -10.59
C VAL A 76 11.02 8.20 -11.68
N THR A 77 10.68 7.23 -12.52
CA THR A 77 11.57 6.73 -13.60
C THR A 77 11.30 7.40 -14.93
N VAL A 78 10.07 7.89 -15.13
CA VAL A 78 9.64 8.56 -16.36
C VAL A 78 8.86 9.81 -15.97
N ASN A 79 9.26 10.95 -16.49
CA ASN A 79 8.48 12.17 -16.45
C ASN A 79 8.18 12.60 -17.90
N THR A 80 6.91 12.64 -18.26
CA THR A 80 6.49 12.93 -19.64
C THR A 80 5.19 13.71 -19.68
N HIS A 81 4.92 14.37 -20.80
CA HIS A 81 3.65 15.01 -21.08
C HIS A 81 2.65 14.07 -21.79
N ASP A 82 3.12 12.90 -22.26
CA ASP A 82 2.33 11.94 -23.03
C ASP A 82 2.05 10.64 -22.25
N ILE A 83 0.76 10.36 -22.09
CA ILE A 83 0.21 9.17 -21.42
C ILE A 83 0.47 7.86 -22.18
N ARG A 84 0.63 7.89 -23.50
CA ARG A 84 0.72 6.70 -24.36
C ARG A 84 1.90 5.79 -24.01
N PRO A 85 3.16 6.27 -23.97
CA PRO A 85 4.31 5.43 -23.59
C PRO A 85 4.19 4.89 -22.16
N VAL A 86 3.56 5.64 -21.26
CA VAL A 86 3.34 5.22 -19.87
C VAL A 86 2.37 4.04 -19.79
N ARG A 87 1.27 4.08 -20.54
CA ARG A 87 0.30 2.97 -20.60
C ARG A 87 0.93 1.69 -21.15
N ASP A 88 1.80 1.81 -22.15
CA ASP A 88 2.53 0.66 -22.69
C ASP A 88 3.53 0.07 -21.68
N ALA A 89 4.26 0.92 -20.96
CA ALA A 89 5.17 0.48 -19.91
C ALA A 89 4.44 -0.23 -18.76
N ILE A 90 3.25 0.24 -18.37
CA ILE A 90 2.41 -0.43 -17.36
C ILE A 90 1.90 -1.77 -17.87
N ARG A 91 1.43 -1.85 -19.12
CA ARG A 91 1.00 -3.13 -19.74
C ARG A 91 2.12 -4.17 -19.75
N ARG A 92 3.36 -3.73 -19.95
CA ARG A 92 4.56 -4.59 -19.91
C ARG A 92 5.09 -4.85 -18.49
N LYS A 93 4.38 -4.40 -17.44
CA LYS A 93 4.77 -4.51 -16.03
C LYS A 93 6.12 -3.84 -15.70
N ALA A 94 6.55 -2.87 -16.50
CA ALA A 94 7.78 -2.11 -16.26
C ALA A 94 7.59 -0.99 -15.22
N LEU A 95 6.34 -0.53 -15.03
CA LEU A 95 5.96 0.47 -14.03
C LEU A 95 4.90 -0.11 -13.10
N ALA A 96 4.99 0.23 -11.81
CA ALA A 96 4.00 -0.11 -10.80
C ALA A 96 2.72 0.75 -10.90
N GLY A 97 2.85 1.96 -11.45
CA GLY A 97 1.75 2.89 -11.69
C GLY A 97 2.22 4.20 -12.33
N TYR A 98 1.30 5.16 -12.40
CA TYR A 98 1.58 6.54 -12.79
C TYR A 98 0.73 7.56 -12.03
N VAL A 99 1.27 8.76 -11.90
CA VAL A 99 0.58 9.93 -11.35
C VAL A 99 0.30 10.90 -12.49
N GLU A 100 -0.92 11.41 -12.59
CA GLU A 100 -1.34 12.38 -13.61
C GLU A 100 -1.59 13.74 -12.96
N ILE A 101 -0.88 14.75 -13.44
CA ILE A 101 -1.01 16.15 -13.01
C ILE A 101 -1.73 16.91 -14.12
N PRO A 102 -2.90 17.51 -13.87
CA PRO A 102 -3.66 18.21 -14.90
C PRO A 102 -3.01 19.56 -15.26
N ASN A 103 -3.31 20.06 -16.46
CA ASN A 103 -2.73 21.28 -17.04
C ASN A 103 -3.10 22.61 -16.33
N ASP A 104 -4.01 22.56 -15.36
CA ASP A 104 -4.43 23.71 -14.56
C ASP A 104 -3.84 23.69 -13.15
N PHE A 105 -3.03 22.69 -12.82
CA PHE A 105 -2.47 22.45 -11.48
C PHE A 105 -1.79 23.70 -10.91
N GLY A 106 -0.74 24.21 -11.56
CA GLY A 106 0.02 25.35 -11.05
C GLY A 106 -0.83 26.61 -10.90
N ARG A 107 -1.73 26.88 -11.85
CA ARG A 107 -2.64 28.03 -11.79
C ARG A 107 -3.61 27.94 -10.61
N ARG A 108 -4.20 26.76 -10.38
CA ARG A 108 -5.14 26.54 -9.27
C ARG A 108 -4.44 26.62 -7.93
N VAL A 109 -3.26 26.01 -7.82
CA VAL A 109 -2.42 26.14 -6.64
C VAL A 109 -2.12 27.61 -6.34
N LEU A 110 -1.63 28.40 -7.31
CA LEU A 110 -1.35 29.84 -7.14
C LEU A 110 -2.58 30.65 -6.72
N ARG A 111 -3.77 30.33 -7.25
CA ARG A 111 -5.03 30.99 -6.89
C ARG A 111 -5.57 30.59 -5.51
N GLY A 112 -4.93 29.62 -4.85
CA GLY A 112 -5.45 29.04 -3.62
C GLY A 112 -6.73 28.25 -3.86
N GLU A 113 -6.80 27.52 -4.97
CA GLU A 113 -7.91 26.61 -5.27
C GLU A 113 -7.45 25.15 -5.11
N PRO A 114 -8.33 24.21 -4.70
CA PRO A 114 -7.94 22.81 -4.48
C PRO A 114 -7.54 22.05 -5.76
N ALA A 115 -6.25 21.91 -6.04
CA ALA A 115 -5.75 21.14 -7.18
C ALA A 115 -5.93 19.63 -6.96
N ARG A 116 -6.38 18.90 -8.00
CA ARG A 116 -6.56 17.44 -7.94
C ARG A 116 -5.48 16.78 -8.79
N ILE A 117 -4.90 15.71 -8.28
CA ILE A 117 -4.02 14.81 -9.01
C ILE A 117 -4.64 13.41 -9.01
N ALA A 118 -4.37 12.64 -10.05
CA ALA A 118 -4.87 11.27 -10.15
C ALA A 118 -3.72 10.26 -10.03
N VAL A 119 -3.96 9.16 -9.33
CA VAL A 119 -3.01 8.05 -9.20
C VAL A 119 -3.62 6.82 -9.83
N PHE A 120 -2.87 6.18 -10.71
CA PHE A 120 -3.29 4.99 -11.42
C PHE A 120 -2.23 3.90 -11.24
N ALA A 121 -2.56 2.84 -10.53
CA ALA A 121 -1.68 1.70 -10.33
C ALA A 121 -2.46 0.39 -10.49
N ASN A 122 -1.73 -0.72 -10.67
CA ASN A 122 -2.37 -2.02 -10.90
C ASN A 122 -2.93 -2.61 -9.59
N ALA A 123 -4.25 -2.53 -9.42
CA ALA A 123 -4.95 -3.04 -8.24
C ALA A 123 -4.94 -4.59 -8.10
N ALA A 124 -4.50 -5.34 -9.12
CA ALA A 124 -4.25 -6.78 -8.97
C ALA A 124 -3.14 -7.07 -7.94
N TYR A 125 -2.30 -6.08 -7.65
CA TYR A 125 -1.27 -6.11 -6.62
C TYR A 125 -1.58 -5.01 -5.58
N ILE A 126 -2.58 -5.27 -4.72
CA ILE A 126 -3.10 -4.30 -3.74
C ILE A 126 -2.00 -3.60 -2.94
N VAL A 127 -0.97 -4.34 -2.52
CA VAL A 127 0.16 -3.78 -1.75
C VAL A 127 0.99 -2.79 -2.59
N LEU A 128 1.28 -3.09 -3.86
CA LEU A 128 2.02 -2.17 -4.73
C LEU A 128 1.19 -0.92 -5.02
N TYR A 129 -0.12 -1.10 -5.24
CA TYR A 129 -1.06 -0.02 -5.43
C TYR A 129 -1.11 0.91 -4.20
N SER A 130 -1.26 0.35 -2.99
CA SER A 130 -1.35 1.14 -1.76
C SER A 130 -0.06 1.91 -1.50
N GLN A 131 1.11 1.32 -1.76
CA GLN A 131 2.39 2.01 -1.60
C GLN A 131 2.53 3.22 -2.54
N VAL A 132 2.16 3.08 -3.82
CA VAL A 132 2.17 4.22 -4.77
C VAL A 132 1.16 5.29 -4.39
N ALA A 133 -0.05 4.90 -3.99
CA ALA A 133 -1.10 5.82 -3.59
C ALA A 133 -0.73 6.58 -2.30
N ASN A 134 -0.27 5.89 -1.27
CA ASN A 134 0.14 6.46 0.01
C ASN A 134 1.34 7.41 -0.17
N ALA A 135 2.37 7.00 -0.93
CA ALA A 135 3.52 7.87 -1.20
C ALA A 135 3.11 9.16 -1.92
N THR A 136 2.27 9.04 -2.94
CA THR A 136 1.78 10.21 -3.69
C THR A 136 0.91 11.13 -2.81
N ALA A 137 0.03 10.56 -1.98
CA ALA A 137 -0.82 11.31 -1.07
C ALA A 137 0.02 12.05 -0.01
N SER A 138 0.95 11.35 0.65
CA SER A 138 1.85 11.93 1.65
C SER A 138 2.73 13.04 1.05
N ALA A 139 3.32 12.82 -0.13
CA ALA A 139 4.09 13.83 -0.84
C ALA A 139 3.25 15.07 -1.17
N SER A 140 2.00 14.87 -1.61
CA SER A 140 1.08 15.96 -1.94
C SER A 140 0.63 16.76 -0.73
N LEU A 141 0.38 16.09 0.40
CA LEU A 141 0.09 16.72 1.68
C LEU A 141 1.27 17.55 2.17
N ALA A 142 2.48 16.99 2.14
CA ALA A 142 3.68 17.69 2.57
C ALA A 142 4.01 18.89 1.67
N PHE A 143 3.86 18.74 0.35
CA PHE A 143 3.94 19.83 -0.61
C PHE A 143 2.92 20.93 -0.33
N SER A 144 1.66 20.57 -0.03
CA SER A 144 0.61 21.54 0.29
C SER A 144 0.94 22.35 1.54
N ARG A 145 1.51 21.70 2.57
CA ARG A 145 1.99 22.40 3.78
C ARG A 145 3.12 23.37 3.48
N ASN A 146 4.09 22.96 2.66
CA ASN A 146 5.21 23.82 2.28
C ASN A 146 4.74 25.09 1.55
N ILE A 147 3.74 24.98 0.67
CA ILE A 147 3.15 26.15 -0.01
C ILE A 147 2.51 27.12 0.98
N VAL A 148 1.78 26.58 1.96
CA VAL A 148 1.07 27.40 2.95
C VAL A 148 2.06 28.13 3.85
N GLU A 149 3.10 27.43 4.32
CA GLU A 149 4.19 28.02 5.10
C GLU A 149 4.88 29.15 4.32
N GLN A 150 5.22 28.93 3.04
CA GLN A 150 5.83 29.95 2.19
C GLN A 150 4.94 31.20 2.04
N ARG A 151 3.62 31.04 1.91
CA ARG A 151 2.70 32.18 1.81
C ARG A 151 2.60 32.98 3.10
N LEU A 152 2.59 32.29 4.24
CA LEU A 152 2.59 32.93 5.56
C LEU A 152 3.86 33.75 5.78
N LEU A 153 5.02 33.26 5.33
CA LEU A 153 6.30 33.97 5.43
C LEU A 153 6.40 35.20 4.53
N VAL A 154 5.72 35.19 3.37
CA VAL A 154 5.73 36.30 2.39
C VAL A 154 4.73 37.42 2.75
N GLY A 155 3.88 37.22 3.76
CA GLY A 155 2.95 38.25 4.23
C GLY A 155 1.79 38.51 3.26
N GLU A 156 1.45 37.56 2.38
CA GLU A 156 0.22 37.65 1.58
C GLU A 156 -1.00 37.58 2.52
N GLU A 157 -1.60 38.75 2.79
CA GLU A 157 -2.80 38.94 3.60
C GLU A 157 -4.01 38.22 3.00
N ARG A 158 -4.13 36.92 3.25
CA ARG A 158 -5.41 36.22 3.26
C ARG A 158 -5.63 35.66 4.65
N SER A 159 -6.81 35.94 5.20
CA SER A 159 -7.22 35.60 6.57
C SER A 159 -6.70 34.21 6.97
N PRO A 160 -6.09 34.05 8.17
CA PRO A 160 -5.54 32.78 8.62
C PRO A 160 -6.51 31.62 8.41
N GLU A 161 -7.80 31.86 8.61
CA GLU A 161 -8.90 30.91 8.43
C GLU A 161 -9.13 30.45 6.98
N ALA A 162 -8.96 31.33 5.97
CA ALA A 162 -9.09 30.97 4.56
C ALA A 162 -7.84 30.23 4.04
N SER A 163 -6.67 30.56 4.58
CA SER A 163 -5.41 29.86 4.29
C SER A 163 -5.36 28.48 4.98
N LEU A 164 -5.94 28.35 6.18
CA LEU A 164 -6.16 27.09 6.91
C LEU A 164 -7.30 26.24 6.36
N ALA A 165 -8.15 26.75 5.47
CA ALA A 165 -9.13 25.94 4.73
C ALA A 165 -8.55 25.34 3.44
N LEU A 166 -7.44 25.90 2.95
CA LEU A 166 -6.72 25.47 1.75
C LEU A 166 -5.49 24.62 2.06
N ALA A 167 -4.80 24.91 3.15
CA ALA A 167 -3.99 23.94 3.85
C ALA A 167 -4.98 23.00 4.54
N MET A 168 -5.03 21.71 4.26
CA MET A 168 -5.64 20.81 5.25
C MET A 168 -4.81 20.98 6.55
N PRO A 169 -5.30 21.68 7.60
CA PRO A 169 -4.50 21.97 8.78
C PRO A 169 -4.56 20.77 9.74
N ILE A 170 -5.21 19.70 9.31
CA ILE A 170 -5.26 18.42 9.99
C ILE A 170 -4.06 17.66 9.49
N THR A 171 -3.10 17.48 10.39
CA THR A 171 -2.06 16.48 10.28
C THR A 171 -2.74 15.11 10.24
N VAL A 172 -3.20 14.66 9.07
CA VAL A 172 -3.64 13.28 8.90
C VAL A 172 -2.36 12.45 8.84
N ASP A 173 -1.86 12.08 10.01
CA ASP A 173 -0.85 11.05 10.15
C ASP A 173 -1.55 9.72 9.89
N LEU A 174 -1.53 9.29 8.62
CA LEU A 174 -2.07 8.01 8.17
C LEU A 174 -1.13 6.91 8.66
N GLN A 175 -1.24 6.56 9.93
CA GLN A 175 -0.60 5.37 10.48
C GLN A 175 -1.53 4.18 10.27
N GLU A 176 -1.07 3.20 9.49
CA GLU A 176 -1.73 1.91 9.39
C GLU A 176 -1.63 1.21 10.77
N LEU A 177 -2.74 1.18 11.53
CA LEU A 177 -2.78 0.72 12.94
C LEU A 177 -2.25 -0.73 13.15
N TYR A 178 -2.20 -1.54 12.10
CA TYR A 178 -1.79 -2.95 12.15
C TYR A 178 -0.78 -3.34 11.04
N ASN A 179 -0.31 -2.38 10.24
CA ASN A 179 0.68 -2.60 9.19
C ASN A 179 1.47 -1.31 8.85
N PRO A 180 2.19 -0.71 9.83
CA PRO A 180 2.81 0.60 9.67
C PRO A 180 3.76 0.72 8.48
N ASP A 181 4.40 -0.39 8.08
CA ASP A 181 5.33 -0.44 6.95
C ASP A 181 4.65 -0.70 5.58
N GLY A 182 3.34 -0.91 5.56
CA GLY A 182 2.61 -1.31 4.34
C GLY A 182 3.11 -2.65 3.79
N GLY A 183 3.61 -3.53 4.66
CA GLY A 183 4.35 -4.74 4.31
C GLY A 183 3.43 -5.88 3.84
N TYR A 184 3.84 -6.58 2.78
CA TYR A 184 3.11 -7.75 2.27
C TYR A 184 3.04 -8.88 3.30
N ALA A 185 4.11 -9.10 4.07
CA ALA A 185 4.16 -10.17 5.07
C ALA A 185 3.10 -9.96 6.17
N ASN A 186 3.04 -8.77 6.77
CA ASN A 186 2.09 -8.44 7.84
C ASN A 186 0.63 -8.51 7.38
N TYR A 187 0.35 -8.23 6.11
CA TYR A 187 -1.00 -8.31 5.54
C TYR A 187 -1.41 -9.73 5.14
N VAL A 188 -0.57 -10.44 4.37
CA VAL A 188 -0.96 -11.70 3.71
C VAL A 188 -0.65 -12.94 4.54
N VAL A 189 0.49 -12.97 5.23
CA VAL A 189 0.95 -14.19 5.93
C VAL A 189 -0.05 -14.66 7.00
N PRO A 190 -0.62 -13.79 7.86
CA PRO A 190 -1.61 -14.23 8.84
C PRO A 190 -2.87 -14.83 8.20
N ALA A 191 -3.37 -14.22 7.13
CA ALA A 191 -4.54 -14.72 6.41
C ALA A 191 -4.28 -16.09 5.77
N VAL A 192 -3.12 -16.25 5.13
CA VAL A 192 -2.71 -17.52 4.52
C VAL A 192 -2.46 -18.60 5.57
N LEU A 193 -1.92 -18.24 6.75
CA LEU A 193 -1.77 -19.18 7.86
C LEU A 193 -3.11 -19.79 8.29
N ILE A 194 -4.17 -18.98 8.39
CA ILE A 194 -5.52 -19.48 8.71
C ILE A 194 -6.01 -20.45 7.62
N LEU A 195 -5.78 -20.13 6.34
CA LEU A 195 -6.13 -21.02 5.23
C LEU A 195 -5.35 -22.34 5.27
N ILE A 196 -4.04 -22.29 5.54
CA ILE A 196 -3.21 -23.49 5.71
C ILE A 196 -3.77 -24.35 6.83
N LEU A 197 -4.01 -23.78 8.01
CA LEU A 197 -4.57 -24.50 9.15
C LEU A 197 -5.92 -25.13 8.81
N GLN A 198 -6.80 -24.37 8.14
CA GLN A 198 -8.11 -24.85 7.73
C GLN A 198 -8.00 -26.01 6.73
N GLN A 199 -7.13 -25.91 5.73
CA GLN A 199 -6.94 -26.94 4.71
C GLN A 199 -6.26 -28.20 5.26
N THR A 200 -5.18 -28.06 6.03
CA THR A 200 -4.47 -29.21 6.61
C THR A 200 -5.35 -29.96 7.60
N PHE A 201 -6.17 -29.24 8.36
CA PHE A 201 -7.10 -29.88 9.30
C PHE A 201 -8.26 -30.55 8.57
N LEU A 202 -8.81 -29.93 7.51
CA LEU A 202 -9.84 -30.56 6.68
C LEU A 202 -9.35 -31.86 6.05
N ILE A 203 -8.14 -31.86 5.48
CA ILE A 203 -7.52 -33.06 4.92
C ILE A 203 -7.31 -34.11 6.02
N GLY A 204 -6.80 -33.71 7.19
CA GLY A 204 -6.60 -34.61 8.32
C GLY A 204 -7.88 -35.29 8.79
N ILE A 205 -9.00 -34.57 8.82
CA ILE A 205 -10.32 -35.15 9.15
C ILE A 205 -10.78 -36.13 8.08
N CYS A 206 -10.53 -35.88 6.80
CA CYS A 206 -10.89 -36.79 5.71
C CYS A 206 -10.04 -38.08 5.65
N MET A 207 -8.93 -38.14 6.40
CA MET A 207 -8.06 -39.31 6.45
C MET A 207 -8.42 -40.28 7.59
N VAL A 208 -9.29 -39.86 8.52
CA VAL A 208 -9.83 -40.66 9.63
C VAL A 208 -11.20 -41.20 9.24
#